data_AF-A0AB94IUV0-F1
#
_entry.id   AF-A0AB94IUV0-F1
#
_cell.length_a   1.000
_cell.length_b   1.000
_cell.length_c   1.000
_cell.angle_alpha   90.00
_cell.angle_beta   90.00
_cell.angle_gamma   90.00
#
_symmetry.space_group_name_H-M   'P 1'
#
loop_
_entity.id
_entity.type
_entity.pdbx_description
1 polymer ?
#
loop_
_entity_poly.entity_id
_entity_poly.type
_entity_poly.pdbx_seq_one_letter_code
_entity_poly.pdbx_strand_id
1 'polypeptide(L)'
;MKFIYWLIKIALLFVVLYIGDTYLKGLGWWSVLICVAAFILGTRLIDKKIEEYNKQYFLKRLPVLAELKTGQIITIELLNGQKLANRVYMTSLNTEILISAEPILTLGAEELEQAMEKTHWIKLKKVKRLRLRPKI
;
A
#
# COMPACT_ATOMS: atom_id res chain seq x y z
N MET A 1 5.62 0.38 -12.88
CA MET A 1 4.32 -0.13 -12.37
C MET A 1 3.13 0.76 -12.74
N LYS A 2 3.17 2.10 -12.51
CA LYS A 2 2.03 2.99 -12.86
C LYS A 2 1.63 2.93 -14.35
N PHE A 3 2.60 2.77 -15.25
CA PHE A 3 2.36 2.63 -16.70
C PHE A 3 1.67 1.30 -17.07
N ILE A 4 2.17 0.17 -16.55
CA ILE A 4 1.57 -1.16 -16.77
C ILE A 4 0.15 -1.20 -16.22
N TYR A 5 -0.08 -0.62 -15.04
CA TYR A 5 -1.42 -0.48 -14.46
C TYR A 5 -2.38 0.29 -15.37
N TRP A 6 -1.90 1.40 -15.96
CA TRP A 6 -2.66 2.18 -16.92
C TRP A 6 -2.96 1.39 -18.20
N LEU A 7 -1.98 0.64 -18.73
CA LEU A 7 -2.18 -0.25 -19.88
C LEU A 7 -3.25 -1.31 -19.62
N ILE A 8 -3.24 -1.94 -18.43
CA ILE A 8 -4.25 -2.94 -18.06
C ILE A 8 -5.64 -2.29 -17.98
N LYS A 9 -5.76 -1.07 -17.45
CA LYS A 9 -7.04 -0.35 -17.42
C LYS A 9 -7.54 0.02 -18.82
N ILE A 10 -6.65 0.46 -19.71
CA ILE A 10 -6.98 0.73 -21.11
C ILE A 10 -7.45 -0.56 -21.80
N ALA A 11 -6.72 -1.67 -21.63
CA ALA A 11 -7.09 -2.96 -22.19
C ALA A 11 -8.47 -3.43 -21.69
N LEU A 12 -8.76 -3.27 -20.39
CA LEU A 12 -10.08 -3.58 -19.83
C LEU A 12 -11.18 -2.71 -20.47
N LEU A 13 -10.91 -1.43 -20.71
CA LEU A 13 -11.85 -0.53 -21.36
C LEU A 13 -12.16 -0.98 -22.80
N PHE A 14 -11.14 -1.37 -23.57
CA PHE A 14 -11.32 -1.94 -24.90
C PHE A 14 -12.14 -3.24 -24.89
N VAL A 15 -11.88 -4.13 -23.93
CA VAL A 15 -12.66 -5.38 -23.77
C VAL A 15 -14.12 -5.08 -23.46
N VAL A 16 -14.40 -4.14 -22.55
CA VAL A 16 -15.78 -3.77 -22.19
C VAL A 16 -16.50 -3.10 -23.36
N LEU A 17 -15.82 -2.22 -24.12
CA LEU A 17 -16.37 -1.61 -25.32
C LEU A 17 -16.65 -2.66 -26.41
N TYR A 18 -15.74 -3.60 -26.62
CA TYR A 18 -15.93 -4.69 -27.58
C TYR A 18 -17.12 -5.57 -27.22
N ILE A 19 -17.27 -5.93 -25.94
CA ILE A 19 -18.42 -6.72 -25.46
C ILE A 19 -19.73 -5.92 -25.62
N GLY A 20 -19.71 -4.63 -25.29
CA GLY A 20 -20.85 -3.74 -25.48
C GLY A 20 -21.30 -3.66 -26.93
N ASP A 21 -20.34 -3.42 -27.84
CA ASP A 21 -20.61 -3.29 -29.27
C ASP A 21 -21.00 -4.60 -29.96
N THR A 22 -20.53 -5.75 -29.47
CA THR A 22 -20.78 -7.05 -30.09
C THR A 22 -22.06 -7.71 -29.56
N TYR A 23 -22.30 -7.66 -28.24
CA TYR A 23 -23.37 -8.43 -27.60
C TYR A 23 -24.54 -7.58 -27.10
N LEU A 24 -24.33 -6.29 -26.84
CA LEU A 24 -25.32 -5.43 -26.16
C LEU A 24 -25.92 -4.34 -27.08
N LYS A 25 -25.59 -4.34 -28.38
CA LYS A 25 -26.13 -3.40 -29.38
C LYS A 25 -27.66 -3.26 -29.35
N GLY A 26 -28.39 -4.36 -29.07
CA GLY A 26 -29.85 -4.37 -29.01
C GLY A 26 -30.47 -3.82 -27.72
N LEU A 27 -29.67 -3.57 -26.67
CA LEU A 27 -30.15 -3.14 -25.35
C LEU A 27 -30.19 -1.62 -25.16
N GLY A 28 -29.77 -0.84 -26.16
CA GLY A 28 -29.78 0.62 -26.12
C GLY A 28 -29.03 1.17 -24.91
N TRP A 29 -29.68 2.03 -24.12
CA TRP A 29 -29.05 2.70 -22.99
C TRP A 29 -28.67 1.75 -21.83
N TRP A 30 -29.31 0.58 -21.73
CA TRP A 30 -28.95 -0.44 -20.74
C TRP A 30 -27.57 -1.06 -21.00
N SER A 31 -27.12 -1.08 -22.26
CA SER A 31 -25.76 -1.51 -22.61
C SER A 31 -24.71 -0.66 -21.90
N VAL A 32 -24.91 0.66 -21.84
CA VAL A 32 -23.96 1.58 -21.20
C VAL A 32 -23.86 1.30 -19.71
N LEU A 33 -25.00 1.05 -19.06
CA LEU A 33 -25.08 0.77 -17.63
C LEU A 33 -24.35 -0.53 -17.26
N ILE A 34 -24.53 -1.58 -18.08
CA ILE A 34 -23.84 -2.87 -17.92
C ILE A 34 -22.33 -2.72 -18.14
N CYS A 35 -21.92 -1.99 -19.18
CA CYS A 35 -20.50 -1.73 -19.46
C CYS A 35 -19.81 -0.97 -18.31
N VAL A 36 -20.46 0.06 -17.77
CA VAL A 36 -19.92 0.82 -16.62
C VAL A 36 -19.80 -0.09 -15.39
N ALA A 37 -20.82 -0.90 -15.10
CA ALA A 37 -20.76 -1.84 -13.97
C ALA A 37 -19.63 -2.87 -14.15
N ALA A 38 -19.48 -3.45 -15.35
CA ALA A 38 -18.41 -4.39 -15.67
C ALA A 38 -17.02 -3.75 -15.55
N PHE A 39 -16.87 -2.48 -15.97
CA PHE A 39 -15.62 -1.75 -15.85
C PHE A 39 -15.26 -1.47 -14.37
N ILE A 40 -16.24 -1.06 -13.55
CA ILE A 40 -16.03 -0.85 -12.11
C ILE A 40 -15.63 -2.15 -11.40
N LEU A 41 -16.30 -3.27 -11.74
CA LEU A 41 -15.96 -4.57 -11.17
C LEU A 41 -14.57 -5.03 -11.61
N GLY A 42 -14.25 -4.92 -12.90
CA GLY A 42 -12.94 -5.31 -13.43
C GLY A 42 -11.81 -4.50 -12.81
N THR A 43 -11.99 -3.18 -12.66
CA THR A 43 -10.99 -2.32 -12.01
C THR A 43 -10.77 -2.70 -10.55
N ARG A 44 -11.84 -2.94 -9.78
CA ARG A 44 -11.72 -3.43 -8.39
C ARG A 44 -10.97 -4.76 -8.27
N LEU A 45 -11.22 -5.70 -9.18
CA LEU A 45 -10.54 -6.99 -9.17
C LEU A 45 -9.04 -6.85 -9.48
N ILE A 46 -8.70 -5.99 -10.45
CA ILE A 46 -7.30 -5.69 -10.79
C ILE A 46 -6.60 -5.03 -9.59
N ASP A 47 -7.25 -4.05 -8.96
CA ASP A 47 -6.70 -3.34 -7.80
C ASP A 47 -6.38 -4.31 -6.67
N LYS A 48 -7.33 -5.18 -6.32
CA LYS A 48 -7.16 -6.20 -5.29
C LYS A 48 -6.01 -7.16 -5.62
N LYS A 49 -5.88 -7.63 -6.87
CA LYS A 49 -4.77 -8.50 -7.27
C LYS A 49 -3.41 -7.82 -7.17
N ILE A 50 -3.32 -6.56 -7.57
CA ILE A 50 -2.07 -5.79 -7.50
C ILE A 50 -1.67 -5.55 -6.05
N GLU A 51 -2.65 -5.27 -5.20
CA GLU A 51 -2.45 -5.10 -3.77
C GLU A 51 -1.87 -6.37 -3.13
N GLU A 52 -2.48 -7.53 -3.41
CA GLU A 52 -2.02 -8.84 -2.97
C GLU A 52 -0.58 -9.12 -3.45
N TYR A 53 -0.29 -8.84 -4.73
CA TYR A 53 1.03 -9.04 -5.32
C TYR A 53 2.09 -8.16 -4.64
N ASN A 54 1.79 -6.89 -4.40
CA ASN A 54 2.69 -5.98 -3.69
C ASN A 54 2.95 -6.47 -2.27
N LYS A 55 1.89 -6.86 -1.55
CA LYS A 55 2.02 -7.41 -0.19
C LYS A 55 2.96 -8.61 -0.16
N GLN A 56 2.74 -9.59 -1.04
CA GLN A 56 3.60 -10.78 -1.12
C GLN A 56 5.04 -10.44 -1.49
N TYR A 57 5.24 -9.51 -2.44
CA TYR A 57 6.57 -9.06 -2.84
C TYR A 57 7.34 -8.46 -1.66
N PHE A 58 6.71 -7.59 -0.86
CA PHE A 58 7.36 -6.97 0.29
C PHE A 58 7.55 -7.93 1.46
N LEU A 59 6.63 -8.86 1.70
CA LEU A 59 6.80 -9.89 2.72
C LEU A 59 7.96 -10.85 2.39
N LYS A 60 8.13 -11.22 1.11
CA LYS A 60 9.29 -12.02 0.67
C LYS A 60 10.61 -11.26 0.84
N ARG A 61 10.61 -9.96 0.55
CA ARG A 61 11.81 -9.12 0.63
C ARG A 61 12.16 -8.71 2.08
N LEU A 62 11.15 -8.52 2.92
CA LEU A 62 11.25 -8.07 4.30
C LEU A 62 10.34 -8.95 5.17
N PRO A 63 10.75 -10.19 5.49
CA PRO A 63 9.92 -11.14 6.25
C PRO A 63 9.52 -10.62 7.62
N VAL A 64 10.37 -9.77 8.22
CA VAL A 64 10.12 -9.08 9.49
C VAL A 64 8.82 -8.27 9.49
N LEU A 65 8.32 -7.83 8.33
CA LEU A 65 7.03 -7.14 8.22
C LEU A 65 5.84 -8.00 8.67
N ALA A 66 5.91 -9.33 8.52
CA ALA A 66 4.84 -10.23 8.94
C ALA A 66 4.70 -10.32 10.46
N GLU A 67 5.81 -10.12 11.18
CA GLU A 67 5.89 -10.29 12.63
C GLU A 67 5.77 -8.97 13.40
N LEU A 68 5.73 -7.85 12.67
CA LEU A 68 5.69 -6.50 13.24
C LEU A 68 4.37 -6.22 13.95
N LYS A 69 4.45 -5.94 15.24
CA LYS A 69 3.30 -5.52 16.06
C LYS A 69 3.33 -4.02 16.29
N THR A 70 2.16 -3.38 16.28
CA THR A 70 1.99 -1.98 16.66
C THR A 70 2.65 -1.71 18.01
N GLY A 71 3.39 -0.61 18.12
CA GLY A 71 4.16 -0.23 19.32
C GLY A 71 5.58 -0.79 19.38
N GLN A 72 5.99 -1.63 18.42
CA GLN A 72 7.32 -2.24 18.44
C GLN A 72 8.41 -1.27 17.96
N ILE A 73 9.55 -1.26 18.64
CA ILE A 73 10.69 -0.43 18.27
C ILE A 73 11.47 -1.11 17.14
N ILE A 74 11.61 -0.39 16.03
CA ILE A 74 12.28 -0.85 14.82
C ILE A 74 13.42 0.07 14.43
N THR A 75 14.37 -0.51 13.70
CA THR A 75 15.42 0.22 12.99
C THR A 75 15.27 -0.04 11.50
N ILE A 76 15.15 1.04 10.73
CA ILE A 76 15.00 1.01 9.27
C ILE A 76 16.28 1.51 8.62
N GLU A 77 16.87 0.69 7.75
CA GLU A 77 17.95 1.11 6.86
C GLU A 77 17.35 1.39 5.48
N LEU A 78 17.49 2.62 5.00
CA LEU A 78 17.03 3.04 3.67
C LEU A 78 18.08 2.71 2.60
N LEU A 79 17.65 2.60 1.35
CA LEU A 79 18.52 2.31 0.19
C LEU A 79 19.56 3.40 -0.06
N ASN A 80 19.28 4.64 0.37
CA ASN A 80 20.24 5.76 0.31
C ASN A 80 21.30 5.71 1.43
N GLY A 81 21.31 4.66 2.26
CA GLY A 81 22.24 4.51 3.39
C GLY A 81 21.79 5.19 4.68
N GLN A 82 20.71 5.99 4.66
CA GLN A 82 20.18 6.63 5.86
C GLN A 82 19.59 5.58 6.82
N LYS A 83 19.99 5.66 8.09
CA LYS A 83 19.52 4.76 9.14
C LYS A 83 18.59 5.50 10.08
N LEU A 84 17.35 5.04 10.16
CA LEU A 84 16.33 5.51 11.09
C LEU A 84 16.24 4.51 12.24
N ALA A 85 17.01 4.76 13.29
CA ALA A 85 17.02 3.94 14.50
C ALA A 85 15.90 4.37 15.47
N ASN A 86 15.49 3.44 16.34
CA ASN A 86 14.57 3.67 17.46
C ASN A 86 13.24 4.32 17.05
N ARG A 87 12.60 3.80 15.99
CA ARG A 87 11.28 4.26 15.54
C ARG A 87 10.20 3.33 16.03
N VAL A 88 9.05 3.87 16.43
CA VAL A 88 7.91 3.04 16.84
C VAL A 88 7.08 2.69 15.61
N TYR A 89 6.93 1.40 15.33
CA TYR A 89 6.05 0.93 14.29
C TYR A 89 4.59 1.12 14.71
N MET A 90 3.78 1.79 13.88
CA MET A 90 2.36 1.98 14.15
C MET A 90 1.51 1.02 13.32
N THR A 91 1.66 1.08 12.00
CA THR A 91 0.88 0.26 11.07
C THR A 91 1.60 0.11 9.74
N SER A 92 1.14 -0.81 8.89
CA SER A 92 1.63 -0.99 7.53
C SER A 92 0.47 -1.01 6.54
N LEU A 93 0.73 -0.39 5.40
CA LEU A 93 -0.02 -0.55 4.17
C LEU A 93 0.81 -1.42 3.21
N ASN A 94 0.22 -1.85 2.10
CA ASN A 94 0.88 -2.78 1.17
C ASN A 94 2.18 -2.25 0.57
N THR A 95 2.38 -0.93 0.53
CA THR A 95 3.58 -0.31 -0.06
C THR A 95 4.32 0.62 0.88
N GLU A 96 3.78 0.90 2.06
CA GLU A 96 4.27 1.94 2.98
C GLU A 96 4.10 1.48 4.42
N ILE A 97 5.00 1.90 5.30
CA ILE A 97 4.89 1.69 6.75
C ILE A 97 4.77 3.04 7.44
N LEU A 98 3.91 3.09 8.44
CA LEU A 98 3.77 4.23 9.30
C LEU A 98 4.68 4.03 10.51
N ILE A 99 5.59 4.98 10.69
CA ILE A 99 6.44 5.02 11.85
C ILE A 99 6.25 6.34 12.60
N SER A 100 6.26 6.25 13.92
CA SER A 100 6.38 7.42 14.79
C SER A 100 7.84 7.63 15.21
N ALA A 101 8.11 8.80 15.77
CA ALA A 101 9.41 9.14 16.33
C ALA A 101 9.76 8.28 17.54
N GLU A 102 10.85 8.65 18.22
CA GLU A 102 11.35 7.97 19.42
C GLU A 102 10.23 7.76 20.45
N PRO A 103 10.25 6.63 21.20
CA PRO A 103 9.23 6.35 22.18
C PRO A 103 9.25 7.44 23.26
N ILE A 104 8.22 8.28 23.27
CA ILE A 104 8.06 9.32 24.28
C ILE A 104 7.51 8.64 25.53
N LEU A 105 8.32 8.57 26.57
CA LEU A 105 8.00 7.94 27.86
C LEU A 105 7.16 8.86 28.77
N THR A 106 6.94 10.10 28.37
CA THR A 106 6.27 11.15 29.15
C THR A 106 4.89 11.45 28.54
N LEU A 107 3.84 11.20 29.32
CA LEU A 107 2.43 11.44 28.97
C LEU A 107 2.10 12.93 29.15
N GLY A 108 2.51 13.77 28.20
CA GLY A 108 2.08 15.17 28.08
C GLY A 108 1.31 15.40 26.78
N ALA A 109 0.22 16.18 26.82
CA ALA A 109 -0.60 16.47 25.63
C ALA A 109 0.20 17.19 24.52
N GLU A 110 1.12 18.09 24.90
CA GLU A 110 2.01 18.81 23.98
C GLU A 110 3.07 17.90 23.34
N GLU A 111 3.57 16.90 24.07
CA GLU A 111 4.56 15.96 23.56
C GLU A 111 3.93 14.91 22.62
N LEU A 112 2.66 14.58 22.84
CA LEU A 112 1.85 13.76 21.92
C LEU A 112 1.65 14.47 20.57
N GLU A 113 1.38 15.78 20.56
CA GLU A 113 1.28 16.56 19.31
C GLU A 113 2.62 16.56 18.56
N GLN A 114 3.74 16.74 19.25
CA GLN A 114 5.07 16.65 18.63
C GLN A 114 5.40 15.23 18.12
N ALA A 115 4.91 14.18 18.79
CA ALA A 115 5.03 12.79 18.32
C ALA A 115 4.24 12.58 17.02
N MET A 116 3.05 13.18 16.94
CA MET A 116 2.19 13.13 15.76
C MET A 116 2.81 13.89 14.59
N GLU A 117 3.40 15.06 14.80
CA GLU A 117 4.13 15.79 13.75
C GLU A 117 5.32 15.00 13.19
N LYS A 118 5.98 14.19 14.03
CA LYS A 118 7.11 13.37 13.60
C LYS A 118 6.71 11.99 13.07
N THR A 119 5.41 11.75 12.88
CA THR A 119 4.89 10.52 12.29
C THR A 119 4.99 10.58 10.77
N HIS A 120 5.67 9.61 10.17
CA HIS A 120 5.97 9.63 8.74
C HIS A 120 5.67 8.29 8.06
N TRP A 121 5.08 8.39 6.88
CA TRP A 121 4.95 7.27 5.96
C TRP A 121 6.28 7.02 5.23
N ILE A 122 6.81 5.81 5.37
CA ILE A 122 8.00 5.37 4.66
C ILE A 122 7.61 4.34 3.62
N LYS A 123 7.97 4.63 2.36
CA LYS A 123 7.75 3.70 1.25
C LYS A 123 8.64 2.47 1.41
N LEU A 124 8.06 1.28 1.46
CA LEU A 124 8.75 -0.01 1.58
C LEU A 124 9.77 -0.23 0.46
N LYS A 125 9.52 0.32 -0.73
CA LYS A 125 10.47 0.29 -1.85
C LYS A 125 11.81 0.99 -1.53
N LYS A 126 11.80 1.99 -0.65
CA LYS A 126 13.00 2.71 -0.21
C LYS A 126 13.71 2.00 0.95
N VAL A 127 13.05 1.04 1.61
CA VAL A 127 13.64 0.27 2.71
C VAL A 127 14.56 -0.78 2.13
N LYS A 128 15.78 -0.85 2.66
CA LYS A 128 16.79 -1.86 2.36
C LYS A 128 16.71 -3.02 3.35
N ARG A 129 16.68 -2.71 4.64
CA ARG A 129 16.56 -3.69 5.74
C ARG A 129 15.73 -3.12 6.88
N LEU A 130 15.04 -4.01 7.57
CA LEU A 130 14.28 -3.71 8.78
C LEU A 130 14.77 -4.66 9.88
N ARG A 131 15.11 -4.12 11.05
CA ARG A 131 15.54 -4.90 12.21
C ARG A 131 14.67 -4.57 13.40
N LEU A 132 14.24 -5.61 14.11
CA LEU A 132 13.60 -5.50 15.40
C LEU A 132 14.68 -5.22 16.46
N ARG A 133 14.40 -4.34 17.41
CA ARG A 133 15.20 -4.30 18.63
C ARG A 133 14.72 -5.46 19.52
N PRO A 134 15.61 -6.35 20.00
CA PRO A 134 15.20 -7.35 20.98
C PRO A 134 14.68 -6.63 22.23
N LYS A 135 13.59 -7.16 22.82
CA LYS A 135 13.19 -6.77 24.18
C LYS A 135 14.36 -7.14 25.09
N ILE A 136 14.95 -6.14 25.73
CA ILE A 136 15.86 -6.32 26.88
C ILE A 136 14.96 -6.56 28.09
#